data_AF-A0A7W5P831-F1
#
_entry.id   AF-A0A7W5P831-F1
#
_cell.length_a   1.000
_cell.length_b   1.000
_cell.length_c   1.000
_cell.angle_alpha   90.00
_cell.angle_beta   90.00
_cell.angle_gamma   90.00
#
_symmetry.space_group_name_H-M   'P 1'
#
loop_
_entity.id
_entity.type
_entity.pdbx_description
1 polymer ?
#
loop_
_entity_poly.entity_id
_entity_poly.type
_entity_poly.pdbx_seq_one_letter_code
_entity_poly.pdbx_strand_id
1 'polypeptide(L)'
;MSRPTPEVRRTPRGSLLLASTYAALAVVGLVGTWYFNLGYRGGNYVGDWFANAASSSAAVDILVVFVVCVALYVRESRRLGWRAWVPVVFAVMSLVPAVAFAFPLFLALREVRLVRRRSPSISEAI
;
A
#
# COMPACT_ATOMS: atom_id res chain seq x y z
N MET A 1 -33.25 4.74 -25.14
CA MET A 1 -32.04 5.53 -25.47
C MET A 1 -31.49 6.11 -24.16
N SER A 2 -30.52 5.43 -23.55
CA SER A 2 -30.04 5.72 -22.19
C SER A 2 -28.81 6.63 -22.26
N ARG A 3 -28.85 7.83 -21.67
CA ARG A 3 -27.66 8.70 -21.62
C ARG A 3 -26.56 8.02 -20.81
N PRO A 4 -25.29 8.02 -21.27
CA PRO A 4 -24.18 7.60 -20.42
C PRO A 4 -24.10 8.55 -19.22
N THR A 5 -24.08 7.99 -18.00
CA THR A 5 -23.82 8.73 -16.77
C THR A 5 -22.45 9.41 -16.88
N PRO A 6 -22.30 10.67 -16.43
CA PRO A 6 -21.01 11.36 -16.48
C PRO A 6 -20.02 10.60 -15.60
N GLU A 7 -19.06 9.94 -16.23
CA GLU A 7 -17.96 9.29 -15.53
C GLU A 7 -17.17 10.39 -14.81
N VAL A 8 -17.14 10.36 -13.48
CA VAL A 8 -16.39 11.34 -12.67
C VAL A 8 -14.90 11.15 -12.95
N ARG A 9 -14.39 11.91 -13.93
CA ARG A 9 -13.00 11.87 -14.38
C ARG A 9 -12.14 12.53 -13.31
N ARG A 10 -11.44 11.74 -12.50
CA ARG A 10 -10.43 12.26 -11.56
C ARG A 10 -9.34 13.00 -12.36
N THR A 11 -9.02 14.22 -11.94
CA THR A 11 -7.96 15.02 -12.58
C THR A 11 -6.58 14.41 -12.29
N PRO A 12 -5.64 14.43 -13.25
CA PRO A 12 -4.29 13.88 -13.05
C PRO A 12 -3.56 14.47 -11.82
N ARG A 13 -3.77 15.77 -11.55
CA ARG A 13 -3.17 16.47 -10.41
C ARG A 13 -3.60 15.87 -9.06
N GLY A 14 -4.89 15.53 -8.91
CA GLY A 14 -5.39 14.93 -7.67
C GLY A 14 -4.78 13.55 -7.39
N SER A 15 -4.60 12.72 -8.42
CA SER A 15 -3.95 11.40 -8.27
C SER A 15 -2.45 11.51 -7.93
N LEU A 16 -1.75 12.53 -8.44
CA LEU A 16 -0.35 12.76 -8.10
C LEU A 16 -0.16 13.23 -6.66
N LEU A 17 -1.02 14.15 -6.19
CA LEU A 17 -1.03 14.55 -4.78
C LEU A 17 -1.24 13.35 -3.86
N LEU A 18 -2.20 12.48 -4.20
CA LEU A 18 -2.48 11.27 -3.45
C LEU A 18 -1.28 10.31 -3.45
N ALA A 19 -0.62 10.13 -4.60
CA ALA A 19 0.61 9.34 -4.70
C ALA A 19 1.73 9.89 -3.81
N SER A 20 1.91 11.21 -3.79
CA SER A 20 2.90 11.88 -2.93
C SER A 20 2.56 11.72 -1.44
N THR A 21 1.29 11.85 -1.06
CA THR A 21 0.84 11.60 0.32
C THR A 21 1.16 10.17 0.76
N TYR A 22 0.85 9.18 -0.09
CA TYR A 22 1.18 7.80 0.21
C TYR A 22 2.69 7.56 0.27
N ALA A 23 3.49 8.16 -0.62
CA ALA A 23 4.94 8.03 -0.55
C ALA A 23 5.51 8.62 0.75
N ALA A 24 5.01 9.79 1.19
CA ALA A 24 5.42 10.39 2.46
C ALA A 24 5.02 9.51 3.66
N LEU A 25 3.79 8.98 3.65
CA LEU A 25 3.32 8.05 4.69
C LEU A 25 4.15 6.75 4.71
N ALA A 26 4.61 6.26 3.57
CA ALA A 26 5.49 5.10 3.53
C ALA A 26 6.83 5.40 4.24
N VAL A 27 7.43 6.57 3.99
CA VAL A 27 8.66 6.99 4.69
C VAL A 27 8.42 7.10 6.19
N VAL A 28 7.33 7.75 6.61
CA VAL A 28 6.95 7.86 8.03
C VAL A 28 6.74 6.49 8.65
N GLY A 29 6.03 5.59 7.96
CA GLY A 29 5.80 4.23 8.41
C GLY A 29 7.10 3.44 8.57
N LEU A 30 8.02 3.54 7.61
CA LEU A 30 9.31 2.86 7.68
C LEU A 30 10.16 3.36 8.84
N VAL A 31 10.34 4.69 8.95
CA VAL A 31 11.16 5.29 10.00
C VAL A 31 10.55 5.03 11.37
N GLY A 32 9.23 5.21 11.50
CA GLY A 32 8.51 5.00 12.76
C GLY A 32 8.58 3.56 13.25
N THR A 33 8.28 2.58 12.39
CA THR A 33 8.33 1.17 12.82
C THR A 33 9.74 0.71 13.11
N TRP A 34 10.73 1.08 12.28
CA TRP A 34 12.11 0.67 12.55
C TRP A 34 12.72 1.34 13.77
N TYR A 35 12.33 2.58 14.09
CA TYR A 35 12.74 3.22 15.34
C TYR A 35 12.37 2.36 16.56
N PHE A 36 11.11 1.89 16.63
CA PHE A 36 10.66 1.02 17.72
C PHE A 36 11.25 -0.40 17.63
N ASN A 37 11.34 -0.98 16.44
CA ASN A 37 11.87 -2.34 16.26
C ASN A 37 13.35 -2.45 16.63
N LEU A 38 14.17 -1.45 16.29
CA LEU A 38 15.59 -1.40 16.69
C LEU A 38 15.77 -1.02 18.16
N GLY A 39 14.79 -0.31 18.73
CA GLY A 39 14.74 0.03 20.14
C GLY A 39 14.39 -1.18 21.02
N TYR A 40 13.69 -2.18 20.49
CA TYR A 40 13.21 -3.33 21.24
C TYR A 40 14.34 -4.14 21.92
N ARG A 41 14.14 -4.47 23.20
CA ARG A 41 15.10 -5.21 24.04
C ARG A 41 14.54 -6.47 24.68
N GLY A 42 13.30 -6.85 24.37
CA GLY A 42 12.68 -8.06 24.91
C GLY A 42 13.23 -9.33 24.26
N GLY A 43 12.97 -10.48 24.90
CA GLY A 43 13.46 -11.79 24.44
C GLY A 43 12.58 -12.49 23.39
N ASN A 44 11.29 -12.10 23.29
CA ASN A 44 10.34 -12.74 22.38
C ASN A 44 9.50 -11.69 21.63
N TYR A 45 10.04 -11.13 20.54
CA TYR A 45 9.41 -10.03 19.80
C TYR A 45 7.97 -10.30 19.39
N VAL A 46 7.70 -11.51 18.87
CA VAL A 46 6.34 -11.88 18.44
C VAL A 46 5.44 -12.20 19.64
N GLY A 47 5.98 -12.81 20.70
CA GLY A 47 5.24 -13.04 21.93
C GLY A 47 4.78 -11.73 22.60
N ASP A 48 5.62 -10.70 22.55
CA ASP A 48 5.34 -9.41 23.17
C ASP A 48 4.22 -8.64 22.46
N TRP A 49 3.91 -8.97 21.20
CA TRP A 49 2.69 -8.47 20.54
C TRP A 49 1.43 -8.93 21.27
N PHE A 50 1.48 -10.05 21.99
CA PHE A 50 0.35 -10.64 22.71
C PHE A 50 0.54 -10.66 24.24
N ALA A 51 1.42 -9.80 24.78
CA ALA A 51 1.73 -9.75 26.21
C ALA A 51 0.55 -9.30 27.09
N ASN A 52 -0.36 -8.46 26.58
CA ASN A 52 -1.54 -8.00 27.31
C ASN A 52 -2.69 -7.66 26.35
N ALA A 53 -3.86 -7.30 26.89
CA ALA A 53 -5.04 -7.00 26.09
C ALA A 53 -4.84 -5.85 25.09
N ALA A 54 -4.11 -4.79 25.48
CA ALA A 54 -3.87 -3.64 24.61
C ALA A 54 -2.93 -3.99 23.45
N SER A 55 -1.79 -4.65 23.73
CA SER A 55 -0.86 -5.09 22.68
C SER A 55 -1.53 -6.12 21.76
N SER A 56 -2.30 -7.05 22.33
CA SER A 56 -3.01 -8.08 21.58
C SER A 56 -4.05 -7.49 20.64
N SER A 57 -4.80 -6.48 21.09
CA SER A 57 -5.76 -5.77 20.24
C SER A 57 -5.05 -5.13 19.04
N ALA A 58 -3.93 -4.44 19.27
CA ALA A 58 -3.15 -3.83 18.18
C ALA A 58 -2.56 -4.86 17.22
N ALA A 59 -2.13 -6.02 17.73
CA ALA A 59 -1.64 -7.14 16.94
C ALA A 59 -2.74 -7.73 16.04
N VAL A 60 -3.95 -7.92 16.59
CA VAL A 60 -5.10 -8.40 15.82
C VAL A 60 -5.49 -7.39 14.73
N ASP A 61 -5.55 -6.10 15.06
CA ASP A 61 -5.86 -5.03 14.09
C ASP A 61 -4.91 -5.10 12.89
N ILE A 62 -3.60 -5.17 13.14
CA ILE A 62 -2.62 -5.16 12.06
C ILE A 62 -2.62 -6.48 11.25
N LEU A 63 -2.90 -7.63 11.88
CA LEU A 63 -3.03 -8.91 11.17
C LEU A 63 -4.25 -8.93 10.25
N VAL A 64 -5.39 -8.42 10.71
CA VAL A 64 -6.61 -8.31 9.90
C VAL A 64 -6.37 -7.35 8.72
N VAL A 65 -5.77 -6.19 8.98
CA VAL A 65 -5.42 -5.23 7.92
C VAL A 65 -4.43 -5.84 6.93
N PHE A 66 -3.44 -6.61 7.38
CA PHE A 66 -2.50 -7.30 6.51
C PHE A 66 -3.19 -8.24 5.51
N VAL A 67 -4.19 -9.01 5.94
CA VAL A 67 -4.97 -9.89 5.03
C VAL A 67 -5.67 -9.07 3.94
N VAL A 68 -6.28 -7.93 4.32
CA VAL A 68 -6.92 -7.01 3.36
C VAL A 68 -5.88 -6.42 2.40
N CYS A 69 -4.71 -6.02 2.90
CA CYS A 69 -3.62 -5.51 2.07
C CYS A 69 -3.17 -6.55 1.04
N VAL A 70 -2.98 -7.82 1.43
CA VAL A 70 -2.59 -8.90 0.50
C VAL A 70 -3.64 -9.09 -0.59
N ALA A 71 -4.94 -9.12 -0.24
CA ALA A 71 -6.01 -9.21 -1.22
C ALA A 71 -5.99 -8.03 -2.23
N LEU A 72 -5.76 -6.82 -1.73
CA LEU A 72 -5.60 -5.62 -2.57
C LEU A 72 -4.36 -5.70 -3.46
N TYR A 73 -3.21 -6.15 -2.94
CA TYR A 73 -1.99 -6.32 -3.71
C TYR A 73 -2.21 -7.25 -4.88
N VAL A 74 -2.83 -8.41 -4.64
CA VAL A 74 -3.14 -9.38 -5.69
C VAL A 74 -4.10 -8.81 -6.71
N ARG A 75 -5.24 -8.25 -6.26
CA ARG A 75 -6.29 -7.70 -7.12
C ARG A 75 -5.76 -6.58 -8.02
N GLU A 76 -5.10 -5.58 -7.43
CA GLU A 76 -4.68 -4.40 -8.18
C GLU A 76 -3.44 -4.68 -9.04
N SER A 77 -2.53 -5.55 -8.62
CA SER A 77 -1.41 -5.96 -9.49
C SER A 77 -1.91 -6.65 -10.75
N ARG A 78 -2.90 -7.56 -10.64
CA ARG A 78 -3.54 -8.20 -11.80
C ARG A 78 -4.25 -7.18 -12.68
N ARG A 79 -5.07 -6.31 -12.08
CA ARG A 79 -5.81 -5.25 -12.80
C ARG A 79 -4.87 -4.29 -13.56
N LEU A 80 -3.71 -3.99 -12.99
CA LEU A 80 -2.72 -3.09 -13.57
C LEU A 80 -1.65 -3.79 -14.43
N GLY A 81 -1.80 -5.09 -14.68
CA GLY A 81 -0.88 -5.88 -15.51
C GLY A 81 0.55 -5.89 -14.97
N TRP A 82 0.71 -5.84 -13.66
CA TRP A 82 2.01 -6.03 -13.00
C TRP A 82 2.38 -7.51 -12.99
N ARG A 83 3.69 -7.79 -12.85
CA ARG A 83 4.20 -9.16 -12.80
C ARG A 83 3.60 -9.91 -11.59
N ALA A 84 3.38 -11.21 -11.73
CA ALA A 84 2.77 -12.06 -10.70
C ALA A 84 3.55 -12.08 -9.36
N TRP A 85 4.84 -11.75 -9.38
CA TRP A 85 5.66 -11.65 -8.17
C TRP A 85 5.46 -10.35 -7.39
N VAL A 86 4.89 -9.30 -7.98
CA VAL A 86 4.73 -7.99 -7.30
C VAL A 86 3.87 -8.12 -6.03
N PRO A 87 2.69 -8.78 -6.03
CA PRO A 87 1.95 -9.03 -4.80
C PRO A 87 2.76 -9.76 -3.71
N VAL A 88 3.57 -10.74 -4.12
CA VAL A 88 4.40 -11.54 -3.20
C VAL A 88 5.45 -10.65 -2.55
N VAL A 89 6.14 -9.81 -3.32
CA VAL A 89 7.11 -8.85 -2.80
C VAL A 89 6.46 -7.90 -1.79
N PHE A 90 5.29 -7.34 -2.09
CA PHE A 90 4.61 -6.45 -1.14
C PHE A 90 4.08 -7.16 0.11
N ALA A 91 3.68 -8.44 0.00
CA ALA A 91 3.32 -9.24 1.17
C ALA A 91 4.54 -9.45 2.08
N VAL A 92 5.70 -9.82 1.52
CA VAL A 92 6.95 -9.97 2.27
C VAL A 92 7.40 -8.63 2.88
N MET A 93 7.30 -7.53 2.13
CA MET A 93 7.62 -6.19 2.65
C MET A 93 6.71 -5.76 3.81
N SER A 94 5.48 -6.28 3.86
CA SER A 94 4.54 -5.99 4.94
C SER A 94 4.89 -6.76 6.22
N LEU A 95 5.60 -7.89 6.12
CA LEU A 95 6.03 -8.70 7.25
C LEU A 95 7.43 -8.30 7.77
N VAL A 96 8.37 -7.99 6.87
CA VAL A 96 9.78 -7.73 7.24
C VAL A 96 9.99 -6.26 7.65
N PRO A 97 9.81 -5.27 6.76
CA PRO A 97 9.82 -3.87 7.17
C PRO A 97 8.63 -3.45 8.06
N ALA A 98 7.40 -3.60 7.55
CA ALA A 98 6.12 -3.36 8.22
C ALA A 98 5.00 -3.10 7.19
N VAL A 99 3.76 -3.42 7.56
CA VAL A 99 2.54 -3.03 6.83
C VAL A 99 2.46 -1.51 6.65
N ALA A 100 2.81 -0.75 7.70
CA ALA A 100 2.80 0.72 7.70
C ALA A 100 3.72 1.36 6.64
N PHE A 101 4.70 0.61 6.13
CA PHE A 101 5.55 1.03 5.00
C PHE A 101 5.03 0.46 3.68
N ALA A 102 4.84 -0.85 3.61
CA ALA A 102 4.58 -1.55 2.37
C ALA A 102 3.24 -1.14 1.72
N PHE A 103 2.19 -0.97 2.54
CA PHE A 103 0.87 -0.63 2.05
C PHE A 103 0.81 0.76 1.41
N PRO A 104 1.22 1.85 2.08
CA PRO A 104 1.25 3.16 1.44
C PRO A 104 2.22 3.21 0.24
N LEU A 105 3.37 2.51 0.27
CA LEU A 105 4.24 2.41 -0.90
C LEU A 105 3.52 1.78 -2.10
N PHE A 106 2.79 0.68 -1.88
CA PHE A 106 1.98 0.04 -2.92
C PHE A 106 0.95 1.01 -3.50
N LEU A 107 0.23 1.73 -2.65
CA LEU A 107 -0.77 2.70 -3.08
C LEU A 107 -0.16 3.86 -3.88
N ALA A 108 1.03 4.35 -3.50
CA ALA A 108 1.74 5.37 -4.26
C ALA A 108 2.05 4.90 -5.69
N LEU A 109 2.66 3.71 -5.83
CA LEU A 109 2.97 3.13 -7.14
C LEU A 109 1.72 2.84 -7.97
N ARG A 110 0.64 2.41 -7.31
CA ARG A 110 -0.66 2.19 -7.92
C ARG A 110 -1.22 3.48 -8.53
N GLU A 111 -1.22 4.59 -7.80
CA GLU A 111 -1.71 5.88 -8.30
C GLU A 111 -0.86 6.38 -9.48
N VAL A 112 0.46 6.27 -9.40
CA VAL A 112 1.36 6.60 -10.53
C VAL A 112 1.03 5.77 -11.76
N ARG A 113 0.79 4.46 -11.61
CA ARG A 113 0.44 3.58 -12.74
C ARG A 113 -0.92 3.93 -13.34
N LEU A 114 -1.90 4.30 -12.52
CA LEU A 114 -3.21 4.74 -12.98
C LEU A 114 -3.14 6.03 -13.80
N VAL A 115 -2.33 7.02 -13.37
CA VAL A 115 -2.10 8.26 -14.13
C VAL A 115 -1.45 7.97 -15.47
N ARG A 116 -0.41 7.12 -15.49
CA ARG A 116 0.28 6.73 -16.74
C ARG A 116 -0.64 6.03 -17.74
N ARG A 117 -1.60 5.21 -17.28
CA ARG A 117 -2.58 4.54 -18.16
C ARG A 117 -3.66 5.48 -18.72
N ARG A 118 -3.91 6.62 -18.06
CA ARG A 118 -4.91 7.61 -18.51
C ARG A 118 -4.36 8.65 -19.47
N SER A 119 -3.04 8.81 -19.53
CA SER A 119 -2.40 9.73 -20.47
C SER A 119 -2.30 9.01 -21.83
N PRO A 120 -3.00 9.46 -22.88
CA PRO A 120 -2.83 8.88 -24.21
C PRO A 120 -1.36 8.97 -24.60
N SER A 121 -0.80 7.91 -25.17
CA SER A 121 0.51 8.01 -25.81
C SER A 121 0.42 9.07 -26.90
N ILE A 122 1.25 10.11 -26.81
CA ILE A 122 1.42 11.15 -27.84
C ILE A 122 1.72 10.54 -29.23
N SER A 123 2.15 9.28 -29.27
CA SER A 123 2.45 8.50 -30.48
C SER A 123 1.26 8.18 -31.40
N GLU A 124 0.00 8.37 -31.00
CA GLU A 124 -1.16 8.17 -31.90
C GLU A 124 -1.66 9.47 -32.55
N ALA A 125 -0.99 10.61 -32.30
CA ALA A 125 -1.38 11.93 -32.79
C ALA A 125 -0.44 12.51 -33.86
N ILE A 126 0.50 11.71 -34.39
CA ILE A 126 1.42 12.05 -35.48
C ILE A 126 1.35 10.92 -36.52
#